data_AF-A0A7V6UY53-F1
#
_entry.id   AF-A0A7V6UY53-F1
#
_cell.length_a   1.000
_cell.length_b   1.000
_cell.length_c   1.000
_cell.angle_alpha   90.00
_cell.angle_beta   90.00
_cell.angle_gamma   90.00
#
_symmetry.space_group_name_H-M   'P 1'
#
loop_
_entity.id
_entity.type
_entity.pdbx_description
1 polymer ?
#
loop_
_entity_poly.entity_id
_entity_poly.type
_entity_poly.pdbx_seq_one_letter_code
_entity_poly.pdbx_strand_id
1 'polypeptide(L)'
;MKLYKNAIILAVVLAILVGAYVFARNMKKDDDNASDSQSIKIFDLELNNMVEITLENKEGKFVFIRKTVKEKNEDGEEIEKKVWDIASHADLKIDSSTINSIAINISSLSASKIIEENAADLSQYGLNDPVRVSVKMNDGTVKTLEVGNKTPTDSG
;
A
#
# COMPACT_ATOMS: atom_id res chain seq x y z
N MET A 1 24.21 57.82 -24.22
CA MET A 1 24.45 56.54 -23.50
C MET A 1 23.49 56.36 -22.31
N LYS A 2 22.16 56.46 -22.50
CA LYS A 2 21.17 56.32 -21.41
C LYS A 2 20.48 54.94 -21.36
N LEU A 3 20.64 54.11 -22.41
CA LEU A 3 19.99 52.81 -22.54
C LEU A 3 20.68 51.68 -21.74
N TYR A 4 22.00 51.77 -21.53
CA TYR A 4 22.77 50.76 -20.81
C TYR A 4 22.40 50.64 -19.32
N LYS A 5 22.00 51.74 -18.68
CA LYS A 5 21.56 51.73 -17.27
C LYS A 5 20.22 50.99 -17.10
N ASN A 6 19.30 51.15 -18.04
CA ASN A 6 18.00 50.47 -18.02
C ASN A 6 18.14 48.98 -18.39
N ALA A 7 19.08 48.65 -19.29
CA ALA A 7 19.40 47.27 -19.64
C ALA A 7 19.96 46.48 -18.44
N ILE A 8 20.78 47.11 -17.60
CA ILE A 8 21.29 46.48 -16.36
C ILE A 8 20.16 46.23 -15.37
N ILE A 9 19.24 47.19 -15.18
CA ILE A 9 18.08 47.03 -14.29
C ILE A 9 17.20 45.85 -14.76
N LEU A 10 16.94 45.75 -16.07
CA LEU A 10 16.19 44.63 -16.65
C LEU A 10 16.87 43.28 -16.40
N ALA A 11 18.20 43.20 -16.56
CA ALA A 11 18.95 41.97 -16.32
C ALA A 11 18.90 41.54 -14.84
N VAL A 12 18.97 42.49 -13.91
CA VAL A 12 18.84 42.23 -12.46
C VAL A 12 17.43 41.74 -12.12
N VAL A 13 16.39 42.36 -12.67
CA VAL A 13 15.00 41.91 -12.47
C VAL A 13 14.77 40.51 -13.03
N LEU A 14 15.32 40.19 -14.20
CA LEU A 14 15.25 38.86 -14.80
C LEU A 14 15.96 37.81 -13.94
N ALA A 15 17.13 38.14 -13.39
CA ALA A 15 17.85 37.24 -12.48
C ALA A 15 17.06 36.98 -11.19
N ILE A 16 16.40 38.00 -10.62
CA ILE A 16 15.53 37.86 -9.44
C ILE A 16 14.32 36.98 -9.77
N LEU A 17 13.68 37.16 -10.94
CA LEU A 17 12.54 36.35 -11.36
C LEU A 17 12.92 34.89 -11.60
N VAL A 18 14.08 34.62 -12.21
CA VAL A 18 14.61 33.27 -12.39
C VAL A 18 14.97 32.65 -11.04
N GLY A 19 15.59 33.40 -10.14
CA GLY A 19 15.90 32.96 -8.78
C GLY A 19 14.64 32.61 -8.00
N ALA A 20 13.60 33.46 -8.06
CA ALA A 20 12.31 33.20 -7.44
C ALA A 20 11.60 31.99 -8.06
N TYR A 21 11.68 31.80 -9.38
CA TYR A 21 11.11 30.65 -10.06
C TYR A 21 11.81 29.34 -9.68
N VAL A 22 13.14 29.33 -9.62
CA VAL A 22 13.92 28.17 -9.17
C VAL A 22 13.65 27.87 -7.70
N PHE A 23 13.59 28.90 -6.85
CA PHE A 23 13.24 28.75 -5.44
C PHE A 23 11.84 28.19 -5.25
N ALA A 24 10.84 28.73 -5.97
CA ALA A 24 9.47 28.22 -5.93
C ALA A 24 9.39 26.79 -6.44
N ARG A 25 10.14 26.42 -7.50
CA ARG A 25 10.18 25.04 -8.01
C ARG A 25 10.89 24.08 -7.05
N ASN A 26 11.89 24.55 -6.31
CA ASN A 26 12.57 23.73 -5.30
C ASN A 26 11.67 23.52 -4.07
N MET A 27 10.86 24.51 -3.71
CA MET A 27 9.89 24.42 -2.61
C MET A 27 8.63 23.63 -2.98
N LYS A 28 8.24 23.60 -4.27
CA LYS A 28 7.13 22.76 -4.78
C LYS A 28 7.53 21.31 -5.09
N LYS A 29 8.75 20.90 -4.75
CA LYS A 29 9.22 19.52 -4.89
C LYS A 29 9.10 18.68 -3.62
N ASP A 30 8.62 19.30 -2.52
CA ASP A 30 8.38 18.67 -1.23
C ASP A 30 6.88 18.68 -0.86
N ASP A 31 6.00 18.60 -1.86
CA ASP A 31 4.54 18.61 -1.68
C ASP A 31 3.90 17.30 -2.19
N ASP A 32 4.56 16.17 -1.93
CA ASP A 32 3.92 14.86 -1.88
C ASP A 32 3.94 14.36 -0.42
N ASN A 33 3.00 14.89 0.36
CA ASN A 33 2.33 14.25 1.49
C ASN A 33 3.21 13.75 2.65
N ALA A 34 3.88 14.65 3.35
CA ALA A 34 4.17 14.46 4.77
C ALA A 34 2.96 14.89 5.62
N SER A 35 1.87 14.12 5.55
CA SER A 35 0.98 14.05 6.71
C SER A 35 1.77 13.26 7.76
N ASP A 36 2.48 13.96 8.62
CA ASP A 36 3.12 13.41 9.83
C ASP A 36 2.02 13.01 10.83
N SER A 37 1.16 12.08 10.41
CA SER A 37 0.61 11.12 11.36
C SER A 37 1.76 10.15 11.59
N GLN A 38 2.26 10.07 12.83
CA GLN A 38 3.29 9.13 13.27
C GLN A 38 2.79 7.67 13.15
N SER A 39 2.43 7.24 11.94
CA SER A 39 1.95 5.91 11.62
C SER A 39 3.16 5.01 11.40
N ILE A 40 3.20 3.93 12.14
CA ILE A 40 4.29 2.97 12.14
C ILE A 40 4.02 2.01 10.98
N LYS A 41 4.83 2.09 9.92
CA LYS A 41 4.69 1.18 8.77
C LYS A 41 4.90 -0.27 9.23
N ILE A 42 3.87 -1.10 9.04
CA ILE A 42 3.93 -2.55 9.27
C ILE A 42 4.37 -3.23 7.96
N PHE A 43 3.64 -2.97 6.87
CA PHE A 43 3.92 -3.49 5.54
C PHE A 43 3.97 -2.37 4.50
N ASP A 44 4.93 -2.49 3.59
CA ASP A 44 5.10 -1.65 2.40
C ASP A 44 5.53 -2.60 1.27
N LEU A 45 4.54 -3.14 0.55
CA LEU A 45 4.69 -4.21 -0.43
C LEU A 45 4.17 -3.76 -1.79
N GLU A 46 4.84 -4.18 -2.86
CA GLU A 46 4.37 -3.92 -4.22
C GLU A 46 3.20 -4.86 -4.58
N LEU A 47 1.98 -4.32 -4.67
CA LEU A 47 0.77 -5.08 -5.00
C LEU A 47 0.93 -5.94 -6.28
N ASN A 48 1.67 -5.45 -7.27
CA ASN A 48 1.90 -6.18 -8.53
C ASN A 48 2.80 -7.42 -8.39
N ASN A 49 3.62 -7.46 -7.34
CA ASN A 49 4.51 -8.56 -7.02
C ASN A 49 3.86 -9.58 -6.10
N MET A 50 2.67 -9.29 -5.56
CA MET A 50 1.91 -10.23 -4.76
C MET A 50 1.36 -11.38 -5.60
N VAL A 51 1.65 -12.63 -5.20
CA VAL A 51 1.27 -13.84 -5.94
C VAL A 51 0.27 -14.72 -5.19
N GLU A 52 0.29 -14.71 -3.86
CA GLU A 52 -0.55 -15.57 -3.03
C GLU A 52 -0.94 -14.84 -1.74
N ILE A 53 -2.19 -15.01 -1.32
CA ILE A 53 -2.70 -14.60 -0.02
C ILE A 53 -3.25 -15.84 0.66
N THR A 54 -2.79 -16.13 1.87
CA THR A 54 -3.29 -17.22 2.70
C THR A 54 -3.99 -16.63 3.92
N LEU A 55 -5.22 -17.02 4.16
CA LEU A 55 -5.99 -16.72 5.36
C LEU A 55 -6.16 -18.01 6.16
N GLU A 56 -5.78 -17.98 7.42
CA GLU A 56 -5.99 -19.08 8.37
C GLU A 56 -6.80 -18.55 9.56
N ASN A 57 -7.91 -19.21 9.85
CA ASN A 57 -8.76 -18.92 10.99
C ASN A 57 -9.30 -20.24 11.58
N LYS A 58 -10.17 -20.15 12.60
CA LYS A 58 -10.85 -21.30 13.22
C LYS A 58 -11.65 -22.16 12.24
N GLU A 59 -12.12 -21.59 11.13
CA GLU A 59 -12.95 -22.27 10.13
C GLU A 59 -12.08 -23.04 9.11
N GLY A 60 -10.82 -22.66 8.95
CA GLY A 60 -9.86 -23.38 8.14
C GLY A 60 -8.86 -22.48 7.44
N LYS A 61 -8.23 -23.05 6.41
CA LYS A 61 -7.21 -22.39 5.60
C LYS A 61 -7.74 -22.10 4.19
N PHE A 62 -7.72 -20.83 3.82
CA PHE A 62 -8.07 -20.33 2.50
C PHE A 62 -6.83 -19.80 1.80
N VAL A 63 -6.58 -20.27 0.58
CA VAL A 63 -5.42 -19.90 -0.23
C VAL A 63 -5.92 -19.28 -1.51
N PHE A 64 -5.57 -18.01 -1.73
CA PHE A 64 -5.88 -17.24 -2.92
C PHE A 64 -4.62 -17.06 -3.74
N ILE A 65 -4.71 -17.29 -5.05
CA ILE A 65 -3.60 -17.16 -5.99
C ILE A 65 -3.96 -16.17 -7.10
N ARG A 66 -2.95 -15.44 -7.57
CA ARG A 66 -3.13 -14.53 -8.69
C ARG A 66 -3.03 -15.29 -10.01
N LYS A 67 -4.08 -15.24 -10.82
CA LYS A 67 -4.13 -15.84 -12.17
C LYS A 67 -4.23 -14.76 -13.23
N THR A 68 -3.66 -15.03 -14.40
CA THR A 68 -3.87 -14.20 -15.59
C THR A 68 -5.00 -14.82 -16.40
N VAL A 69 -6.04 -14.03 -16.67
CA VAL A 69 -7.15 -14.40 -17.54
C VAL A 69 -7.13 -13.51 -18.78
N LYS A 70 -7.54 -14.09 -19.91
CA LYS A 70 -7.73 -13.34 -21.15
C LYS A 70 -9.17 -12.86 -21.21
N GLU A 71 -9.37 -11.57 -21.37
CA GLU A 71 -10.67 -10.92 -21.50
C GLU A 71 -10.67 -10.12 -22.81
N LYS A 72 -11.81 -9.97 -23.48
CA LYS A 72 -11.92 -9.09 -24.64
C LYS A 72 -12.35 -7.70 -24.18
N ASN A 73 -11.66 -6.67 -24.62
CA ASN A 73 -12.11 -5.29 -24.39
C ASN A 73 -13.32 -4.94 -25.27
N GLU A 74 -13.86 -3.74 -25.11
CA GLU A 74 -15.00 -3.24 -25.89
C GLU A 74 -14.73 -3.22 -27.40
N ASP A 75 -13.45 -3.13 -27.80
CA ASP A 75 -12.97 -3.14 -29.18
C ASP A 75 -12.73 -4.56 -29.74
N GLY A 76 -12.96 -5.60 -28.93
CA GLY A 76 -12.80 -7.01 -29.32
C GLY A 76 -11.35 -7.54 -29.28
N GLU A 77 -10.39 -6.74 -28.82
CA GLU A 77 -9.00 -7.14 -28.62
C GLU A 77 -8.85 -7.99 -27.35
N GLU A 78 -8.02 -9.03 -27.41
CA GLU A 78 -7.69 -9.84 -26.24
C GLU A 78 -6.69 -9.11 -25.33
N ILE A 79 -7.12 -8.79 -24.11
CA ILE A 79 -6.30 -8.22 -23.05
C ILE A 79 -6.04 -9.26 -21.97
N GLU A 80 -4.83 -9.25 -21.42
CA GLU A 80 -4.47 -10.06 -20.25
C GLU A 80 -4.75 -9.28 -18.96
N LYS A 81 -5.61 -9.84 -18.10
CA LYS A 81 -5.98 -9.26 -16.82
C LYS A 81 -5.59 -10.20 -15.69
N LYS A 82 -4.96 -9.65 -14.64
CA LYS A 82 -4.67 -10.42 -13.43
C LYS A 82 -5.87 -10.38 -12.50
N VAL A 83 -6.39 -11.54 -12.14
CA VAL A 83 -7.52 -11.71 -11.21
C VAL A 83 -7.09 -12.63 -10.07
N TRP A 84 -7.75 -12.47 -8.92
CA TRP A 84 -7.59 -13.38 -7.80
C TRP A 84 -8.51 -14.57 -7.97
N ASP A 85 -7.98 -15.76 -7.68
CA ASP A 85 -8.72 -17.02 -7.69
C ASP A 85 -8.43 -17.79 -6.40
N ILE A 86 -9.28 -18.74 -6.05
CA ILE A 86 -9.10 -19.57 -4.86
C ILE A 86 -8.46 -20.91 -5.25
N ALA A 87 -7.33 -21.25 -4.62
CA ALA A 87 -6.66 -22.53 -4.79
C ALA A 87 -7.18 -23.57 -3.80
N SER A 88 -7.56 -23.15 -2.59
CA SER A 88 -8.25 -23.98 -1.62
C SER A 88 -9.75 -24.03 -1.93
N HIS A 89 -10.43 -25.18 -1.80
CA HIS A 89 -11.89 -25.26 -1.96
C HIS A 89 -12.39 -24.72 -3.31
N ALA A 90 -12.08 -25.44 -4.39
CA ALA A 90 -12.38 -25.04 -5.77
C ALA A 90 -13.87 -24.91 -6.10
N ASP A 91 -14.75 -25.37 -5.21
CA ASP A 91 -16.20 -25.26 -5.27
C ASP A 91 -16.73 -23.90 -4.79
N LEU A 92 -15.90 -23.10 -4.10
CA LEU A 92 -16.29 -21.78 -3.64
C LEU A 92 -16.15 -20.73 -4.74
N LYS A 93 -17.26 -20.05 -5.04
CA LYS A 93 -17.24 -18.87 -5.91
C LYS A 93 -16.75 -17.66 -5.11
N ILE A 94 -15.59 -17.12 -5.48
CA ILE A 94 -15.03 -15.94 -4.82
C ILE A 94 -15.31 -14.65 -5.60
N ASP A 95 -15.41 -13.54 -4.88
CA ASP A 95 -15.37 -12.21 -5.47
C ASP A 95 -13.91 -11.72 -5.53
N SER A 96 -13.33 -11.75 -6.73
CA SER A 96 -11.97 -11.26 -6.95
C SER A 96 -11.78 -9.80 -6.55
N SER A 97 -12.85 -8.99 -6.52
CA SER A 97 -12.80 -7.58 -6.11
C SER A 97 -12.56 -7.47 -4.61
N THR A 98 -13.24 -8.30 -3.81
CA THR A 98 -13.05 -8.36 -2.36
C THR A 98 -11.62 -8.78 -2.01
N ILE A 99 -11.09 -9.83 -2.67
CA ILE A 99 -9.71 -10.27 -2.44
C ILE A 99 -8.72 -9.19 -2.87
N ASN A 100 -8.99 -8.48 -3.97
CA ASN A 100 -8.16 -7.37 -4.39
C ASN A 100 -8.15 -6.22 -3.37
N SER A 101 -9.28 -5.90 -2.75
CA SER A 101 -9.32 -4.91 -1.66
C SER A 101 -8.48 -5.35 -0.46
N ILE A 102 -8.53 -6.63 -0.09
CA ILE A 102 -7.65 -7.18 0.97
C ILE A 102 -6.18 -7.03 0.58
N ALA A 103 -5.83 -7.38 -0.66
CA ALA A 103 -4.47 -7.25 -1.20
C ALA A 103 -3.97 -5.79 -1.15
N ILE A 104 -4.83 -4.82 -1.49
CA ILE A 104 -4.50 -3.40 -1.40
C ILE A 104 -4.26 -3.00 0.05
N ASN A 105 -5.17 -3.32 0.96
CA ASN A 105 -5.05 -2.95 2.37
C ASN A 105 -3.81 -3.56 3.04
N ILE A 106 -3.50 -4.82 2.75
CA ILE A 106 -2.32 -5.48 3.34
C ILE A 106 -1.00 -5.02 2.70
N SER A 107 -1.04 -4.52 1.45
CA SER A 107 0.15 -4.01 0.77
C SER A 107 0.72 -2.76 1.43
N SER A 108 -0.15 -1.93 2.02
CA SER A 108 0.23 -0.70 2.72
C SER A 108 -0.49 -0.65 4.05
N LEU A 109 0.08 -1.34 5.04
CA LEU A 109 -0.48 -1.45 6.37
C LEU A 109 0.37 -0.66 7.36
N SER A 110 -0.28 0.21 8.14
CA SER A 110 0.36 1.02 9.18
C SER A 110 -0.39 0.92 10.50
N ALA A 111 0.33 0.92 11.61
CA ALA A 111 -0.22 1.04 12.95
C ALA A 111 -0.26 2.51 13.39
N SER A 112 -1.30 2.90 14.12
CA SER A 112 -1.37 4.20 14.78
C SER A 112 -0.55 4.25 16.08
N LYS A 113 -0.40 3.11 16.75
CA LYS A 113 0.28 3.00 18.05
C LYS A 113 0.78 1.58 18.30
N ILE A 114 1.89 1.46 19.02
CA ILE A 114 2.32 0.20 19.66
C ILE A 114 1.81 0.18 21.11
N ILE A 115 1.09 -0.88 21.48
CA ILE A 115 0.58 -1.07 22.84
C ILE A 115 1.66 -1.63 23.76
N GLU A 116 2.33 -2.70 23.32
CA GLU A 116 3.38 -3.38 24.07
C GLU A 116 4.36 -4.02 23.08
N GLU A 117 5.65 -3.78 23.26
CA GLU A 117 6.70 -4.45 22.50
C GLU A 117 7.12 -5.74 23.22
N ASN A 118 7.29 -6.83 22.47
CA ASN A 118 7.74 -8.12 23.00
C ASN A 118 6.92 -8.59 24.22
N ALA A 119 5.59 -8.47 24.13
CA ALA A 119 4.68 -8.79 25.22
C ALA A 119 4.93 -10.21 25.76
N ALA A 120 5.00 -10.34 27.09
CA ALA A 120 5.24 -11.62 27.75
C ALA A 120 4.01 -12.55 27.66
N ASP A 121 2.81 -11.97 27.56
CA ASP A 121 1.56 -12.70 27.39
C ASP A 121 0.77 -12.12 26.21
N LEU A 122 0.69 -12.89 25.13
CA LEU A 122 -0.07 -12.55 23.92
C LEU A 122 -1.55 -12.91 24.03
N SER A 123 -1.91 -13.73 25.03
CA SER A 123 -3.29 -14.20 25.27
C SER A 123 -4.26 -13.06 25.53
N GLN A 124 -3.80 -12.04 26.26
CA GLN A 124 -4.60 -10.86 26.61
C GLN A 124 -5.09 -10.09 25.38
N TYR A 125 -4.37 -10.21 24.25
CA TYR A 125 -4.71 -9.60 22.97
C TYR A 125 -5.47 -10.55 22.03
N GLY A 126 -5.77 -11.78 22.48
CA GLY A 126 -6.44 -12.80 21.66
C GLY A 126 -5.52 -13.47 20.63
N LEU A 127 -4.20 -13.31 20.76
CA LEU A 127 -3.21 -13.88 19.82
C LEU A 127 -2.84 -15.35 20.12
N ASN A 128 -3.52 -15.99 21.06
CA ASN A 128 -3.44 -17.46 21.25
C ASN A 128 -4.12 -18.23 20.12
N ASP A 129 -5.16 -17.64 19.52
CA ASP A 129 -5.89 -18.22 18.40
C ASP A 129 -6.18 -17.12 17.36
N PRO A 130 -5.12 -16.58 16.74
CA PRO A 130 -5.23 -15.44 15.88
C PRO A 130 -5.79 -15.84 14.51
N VAL A 131 -6.42 -14.88 13.85
CA VAL A 131 -6.57 -14.95 12.40
C VAL A 131 -5.23 -14.60 11.78
N ARG A 132 -4.64 -15.51 11.01
CA ARG A 132 -3.37 -15.26 10.30
C ARG A 132 -3.64 -14.91 8.85
N VAL A 133 -3.02 -13.83 8.39
CA VAL A 133 -3.00 -13.45 6.99
C VAL A 133 -1.56 -13.45 6.51
N SER A 134 -1.22 -14.35 5.61
CA SER A 134 0.11 -14.45 5.01
C SER A 134 0.06 -14.03 3.55
N VAL A 135 1.04 -13.25 3.13
CA VAL A 135 1.21 -12.77 1.77
C VAL A 135 2.53 -13.29 1.23
N LYS A 136 2.50 -13.93 0.07
CA LYS A 136 3.70 -14.33 -0.67
C LYS A 136 3.92 -13.40 -1.86
N MET A 137 5.15 -12.96 -2.01
CA MET A 137 5.63 -12.13 -3.10
C MET A 137 6.33 -12.99 -4.17
N ASN A 138 6.48 -12.45 -5.37
CA ASN A 138 7.11 -13.13 -6.51
C ASN A 138 8.59 -13.47 -6.30
N ASP A 139 9.29 -12.77 -5.41
CA ASP A 139 10.66 -13.02 -4.98
C ASP A 139 10.76 -14.16 -3.94
N GLY A 140 9.63 -14.71 -3.50
CA GLY A 140 9.54 -15.74 -2.47
C GLY A 140 9.40 -15.19 -1.03
N THR A 141 9.47 -13.88 -0.84
CA THR A 141 9.25 -13.25 0.47
C THR A 141 7.84 -13.55 0.97
N VAL A 142 7.74 -13.99 2.22
CA VAL A 142 6.46 -14.19 2.91
C VAL A 142 6.37 -13.24 4.10
N LYS A 143 5.29 -12.47 4.16
CA LYS A 143 4.93 -11.62 5.31
C LYS A 143 3.66 -12.15 5.94
N THR A 144 3.63 -12.26 7.26
CA THR A 144 2.46 -12.74 8.00
C THR A 144 2.02 -11.69 9.01
N LEU A 145 0.72 -11.43 9.03
CA LEU A 145 0.03 -10.63 10.05
C LEU A 145 -0.83 -11.56 10.89
N GLU A 146 -0.72 -11.45 12.21
CA GLU A 146 -1.60 -12.14 13.15
C GLU A 146 -2.56 -11.11 13.75
N VAL A 147 -3.86 -11.39 13.66
CA VAL A 147 -4.93 -10.51 14.13
C VAL A 147 -5.64 -11.20 15.29
N GLY A 148 -5.60 -10.55 16.45
CA GLY A 148 -6.24 -11.03 17.68
C GLY A 148 -7.69 -10.54 17.83
N ASN A 149 -8.11 -10.35 19.07
CA ASN A 149 -9.47 -9.91 19.38
C ASN A 149 -9.63 -8.40 19.16
N LYS A 150 -10.84 -7.99 18.74
CA LYS A 150 -11.21 -6.57 18.70
C LYS A 150 -11.14 -5.96 20.09
N THR A 151 -10.58 -4.75 20.19
CA THR A 151 -10.60 -3.99 21.43
C THR A 151 -12.00 -3.40 21.69
N PRO A 152 -12.46 -3.31 22.96
CA PRO A 152 -13.79 -2.75 23.28
C PRO A 152 -14.00 -1.30 22.83
N THR A 153 -12.92 -0.57 22.57
CA THR A 153 -12.93 0.84 22.17
C THR A 153 -13.02 1.04 20.65
N ASP A 154 -13.15 -0.04 19.86
CA ASP A 154 -13.21 -0.01 18.39
C ASP A 154 -12.03 0.74 17.74
N SER A 155 -10.94 0.90 18.49
CA SER A 155 -9.74 1.68 18.13
C SER A 155 -8.54 0.77 17.82
N GLY A 156 -8.77 -0.54 17.69
CA GLY A 156 -7.78 -1.57 17.50
C GLY A 156 -8.44 -2.92 17.24
#